data_AF-A0A818RU12-F1
#
_entry.id   AF-A0A818RU12-F1
#
_cell.length_a   1.000
_cell.length_b   1.000
_cell.length_c   1.000
_cell.angle_alpha   90.00
_cell.angle_beta   90.00
_cell.angle_gamma   90.00
#
_symmetry.space_group_name_H-M   'P 1'
#
loop_
_entity.id
_entity.type
_entity.pdbx_description
1 polymer ?
#
loop_
_entity_poly.entity_id
_entity_poly.type
_entity_poly.pdbx_seq_one_letter_code
_entity_poly.pdbx_strand_id
1 'polypeptide(L)'
;DVLIQNRKGTLTTSVYHKEAAEPYVVPFGSDHPGHVFRNTVDTAIARAVCYSTTLSEFEEEIRQIKLMFLYNGYPSRHIHWGLTTLFKVIDTALMVGTYLNQNLKQELSARMIKHIQSAGSDQEGQTQRPPDKQAANIQSKQRSH
;
A
#
# COMPACT_ATOMS: atom_id res chain seq x y z
N ASP A 1 19.05 -0.90 19.82
CA ASP A 1 18.51 0.22 20.60
C ASP A 1 17.63 1.16 19.80
N VAL A 2 16.60 1.68 20.47
CA VAL A 2 15.63 2.68 19.97
C VAL A 2 15.39 3.66 21.13
N LEU A 3 15.53 4.95 20.88
CA LEU A 3 15.14 6.00 21.80
C LEU A 3 13.67 6.37 21.53
N ILE A 4 12.85 6.39 22.57
CA ILE A 4 11.47 6.87 22.48
C ILE A 4 11.42 8.21 23.20
N GLN A 5 11.05 9.27 22.50
CA GLN A 5 10.85 10.61 23.05
C GLN A 5 9.38 11.02 22.87
N ASN A 6 8.82 11.72 23.86
CA ASN A 6 7.51 12.35 23.72
C ASN A 6 7.73 13.83 23.38
N ARG A 7 7.47 14.20 22.13
CA ARG A 7 7.48 15.61 21.69
C ARG A 7 6.05 16.10 21.54
N LYS A 8 5.62 16.92 22.50
CA LYS A 8 4.30 17.61 22.48
C LYS A 8 3.10 16.66 22.32
N GLY A 9 3.16 15.46 22.91
CA GLY A 9 2.09 14.46 22.83
C GLY A 9 2.27 13.44 21.71
N THR A 10 3.24 13.63 20.81
CA THR A 10 3.60 12.64 19.79
C THR A 10 4.79 11.82 20.27
N LEU A 11 4.64 10.49 20.31
CA LEU A 11 5.74 9.58 20.56
C LEU A 11 6.61 9.50 19.29
N THR A 12 7.81 10.07 19.36
CA THR A 12 8.82 9.96 18.32
C THR A 12 9.84 8.92 18.73
N THR A 13 10.09 7.97 17.83
CA THR A 13 11.17 7.00 17.96
C THR A 13 12.35 7.49 17.17
N SER A 14 13.53 7.56 17.76
CA SER A 14 14.77 7.82 17.04
C SER A 14 15.74 6.69 17.31
N VAL A 15 16.45 6.28 16.27
CA VAL A 15 17.46 5.22 16.39
C VAL A 15 18.83 5.82 16.68
N TYR A 16 19.09 7.02 16.16
CA TYR A 16 20.40 7.64 16.15
C TYR A 16 20.55 8.83 17.12
N HIS A 17 19.46 9.31 17.73
CA HIS A 17 19.50 10.42 18.71
C HIS A 17 19.73 9.99 20.17
N LYS A 18 20.26 8.78 20.45
CA LYS A 18 20.66 8.46 21.83
C LYS A 18 21.88 9.32 22.17
N GLU A 19 21.81 10.15 23.22
CA GLU A 19 22.97 10.93 23.72
C GLU A 19 24.17 10.03 24.10
N ALA A 20 23.91 8.74 24.37
CA ALA A 20 24.90 7.71 24.65
C ALA A 20 25.12 6.72 23.49
N ALA A 21 24.54 6.94 22.30
CA ALA A 21 24.85 6.11 21.14
C ALA A 21 26.25 6.49 20.68
N GLU A 22 27.19 5.57 20.88
CA GLU A 22 28.50 5.65 20.27
C GLU A 22 28.33 5.96 18.77
N PRO A 23 29.02 6.99 18.22
CA PRO A 23 28.94 7.37 16.81
C PRO A 23 29.57 6.32 15.87
N TYR A 24 29.90 5.15 16.39
CA TYR A 24 30.71 4.12 15.76
C TYR A 24 29.82 3.09 15.08
N VAL A 25 29.48 3.38 13.82
CA VAL A 25 29.22 2.33 12.83
C VAL A 25 30.54 1.69 12.43
N VAL A 26 30.46 0.49 11.86
CA VAL A 26 31.63 -0.24 11.33
C VAL A 26 32.49 0.68 10.46
N PRO A 27 33.76 0.99 10.82
CA PRO A 27 34.60 1.89 10.03
C PRO A 27 34.87 1.33 8.64
N PHE A 28 34.83 2.15 7.58
CA PHE A 28 34.96 1.66 6.20
C PHE A 28 36.29 0.95 5.90
N GLY A 29 37.35 1.26 6.67
CA GLY A 29 38.67 0.63 6.54
C GLY A 29 38.89 -0.62 7.40
N SER A 30 37.88 -1.08 8.12
CA SER A 30 37.98 -2.29 8.94
C SER A 30 37.95 -3.56 8.08
N ASP A 31 38.48 -4.67 8.61
CA ASP A 31 38.55 -5.94 7.90
C ASP A 31 37.19 -6.66 7.92
N HIS A 32 36.28 -6.20 7.06
CA HIS A 32 34.98 -6.81 6.88
C HIS A 32 34.62 -6.97 5.40
N PRO A 33 33.77 -7.96 5.07
CA PRO A 33 33.27 -8.12 3.72
C PRO A 33 32.47 -6.91 3.22
N GLY A 34 32.54 -6.64 1.91
CA GLY A 34 31.84 -5.54 1.25
C GLY A 34 30.33 -5.44 1.55
N HIS A 35 29.66 -6.58 1.70
CA HIS A 35 28.23 -6.62 2.00
C HIS A 35 27.90 -6.08 3.40
N VAL A 36 28.82 -6.15 4.36
CA VAL A 36 28.62 -5.60 5.71
C VAL A 36 28.47 -4.10 5.62
N PHE A 37 29.41 -3.40 4.96
CA PHE A 37 29.35 -1.94 4.81
C PHE A 37 28.10 -1.47 4.10
N ARG A 38 27.67 -2.21 3.06
CA ARG A 38 26.43 -1.93 2.35
C ARG A 38 25.22 -2.11 3.25
N ASN A 39 25.12 -3.24 3.95
CA ASN A 39 24.00 -3.53 4.86
C ASN A 39 23.93 -2.50 5.99
N THR A 40 25.07 -2.02 6.49
CA THR A 40 25.11 -0.96 7.52
C THR A 40 24.44 0.32 7.00
N VAL A 41 24.80 0.76 5.79
CA VAL A 41 24.19 1.95 5.16
C VAL A 41 22.71 1.73 4.87
N ASP A 42 22.35 0.62 4.24
CA ASP A 42 20.98 0.30 3.86
C ASP A 42 20.07 0.20 5.09
N THR A 43 20.54 -0.44 6.17
CA THR A 43 19.81 -0.56 7.44
C THR A 43 19.62 0.80 8.10
N ALA A 44 20.64 1.67 8.08
CA ALA A 44 20.52 2.98 8.70
C ALA A 44 19.47 3.84 8.01
N ILE A 45 19.51 3.86 6.68
CA ILE A 45 18.56 4.59 5.85
C ILE A 45 17.14 4.02 6.00
N ALA A 46 16.98 2.69 6.00
CA ALA A 46 15.67 2.06 6.19
C ALA A 46 15.06 2.42 7.54
N ARG A 47 15.88 2.45 8.61
CA ARG A 47 15.43 2.87 9.93
C ARG A 47 14.99 4.33 9.95
N ALA A 48 15.69 5.23 9.27
CA ALA A 48 15.25 6.62 9.14
C ALA A 48 13.85 6.72 8.52
N VAL A 49 13.57 5.95 7.48
CA VAL A 49 12.23 5.91 6.87
C VAL A 49 11.17 5.38 7.85
N CYS A 50 11.46 4.29 8.56
CA CYS A 50 10.48 3.66 9.45
C CYS A 50 10.14 4.51 10.68
N TYR A 51 11.07 5.31 11.18
CA TYR A 51 10.92 5.99 12.46
C TYR A 51 10.65 7.49 12.35
N SER A 52 10.89 8.10 11.19
CA SER A 52 10.56 9.50 10.97
C SER A 52 9.05 9.65 10.76
N THR A 53 8.40 10.47 11.60
CA THR A 53 6.96 10.69 11.49
C THR A 53 6.61 11.81 10.52
N THR A 54 7.57 12.72 10.28
CA THR A 54 7.42 13.83 9.35
C THR A 54 8.57 13.86 8.34
N LEU A 55 8.34 14.53 7.20
CA LEU A 55 9.39 14.74 6.20
C LEU A 55 10.58 15.52 6.77
N SER A 56 10.33 16.50 7.63
CA SER A 56 11.40 17.29 8.26
C SER A 56 12.25 16.46 9.21
N GLU A 57 11.66 15.54 9.98
CA GLU A 57 12.39 14.59 10.82
C GLU A 57 13.21 13.62 9.97
N PHE A 58 12.66 13.16 8.86
CA PHE A 58 13.38 12.29 7.92
C PHE A 58 14.60 12.98 7.32
N GLU A 59 14.45 14.23 6.87
CA GLU A 59 15.57 15.01 6.32
C GLU A 59 16.67 15.25 7.35
N GLU A 60 16.30 15.51 8.61
CA GLU A 60 17.25 15.62 9.72
C GLU A 60 17.99 14.30 9.94
N GLU A 61 17.26 13.19 10.09
CA GLU A 61 17.83 11.87 10.36
C GLU A 61 18.78 11.44 9.22
N ILE A 62 18.40 11.68 7.96
CA ILE A 62 19.26 11.40 6.79
C ILE A 62 20.52 12.27 6.78
N ARG A 63 20.44 13.53 7.21
CA ARG A 63 21.62 14.40 7.33
C ARG A 63 22.58 13.87 8.39
N GLN A 64 22.06 13.47 9.55
CA GLN A 64 22.87 12.89 10.63
C GLN A 64 23.51 11.57 10.20
N ILE A 65 22.77 10.69 9.53
CA ILE A 65 23.29 9.43 8.99
C ILE A 65 24.43 9.68 7.99
N LYS A 66 24.27 10.65 7.07
CA LYS A 66 25.34 11.02 6.13
C LYS A 66 26.60 11.48 6.87
N LEU A 67 26.45 12.37 7.85
CA LEU A 67 27.56 12.86 8.65
C LEU A 67 28.26 11.71 9.39
N MET A 68 27.49 10.86 10.08
CA MET A 68 28.00 9.68 10.79
C MET A 68 28.83 8.78 9.87
N PHE A 69 28.35 8.44 8.67
CA PHE A 69 29.09 7.59 7.74
C PHE A 69 30.35 8.27 7.18
N LEU A 70 30.28 9.57 6.89
CA LEU A 70 31.47 10.33 6.46
C LEU A 70 32.55 10.34 7.54
N TYR A 71 32.18 10.53 8.81
CA TYR A 71 33.12 10.45 9.94
C TYR A 71 33.74 9.06 10.10
N ASN A 72 33.02 8.00 9.74
CA ASN A 72 33.51 6.62 9.76
C ASN A 72 34.26 6.22 8.46
N GLY A 73 34.60 7.19 7.60
CA GLY A 73 35.45 7.00 6.43
C GLY A 73 34.74 6.43 5.19
N TYR A 74 33.40 6.40 5.19
CA TYR A 74 32.66 5.91 4.03
C TYR A 74 32.74 6.89 2.85
N PRO A 75 33.01 6.41 1.63
CA PRO A 75 32.95 7.25 0.44
C PRO A 75 31.54 7.80 0.20
N SER A 76 31.42 9.08 -0.15
CA SER A 76 30.12 9.72 -0.45
C SER A 76 29.31 8.97 -1.51
N ARG A 77 29.97 8.37 -2.50
CA ARG A 77 29.34 7.52 -3.52
C ARG A 77 28.58 6.33 -2.92
N HIS A 78 29.12 5.74 -1.85
CA HIS A 78 28.58 4.54 -1.22
C HIS A 78 27.31 4.89 -0.43
N ILE A 79 27.33 6.03 0.25
CA ILE A 79 26.18 6.58 0.98
C ILE A 79 25.06 6.97 -0.01
N HIS A 80 25.42 7.69 -1.07
CA HIS A 80 24.47 8.12 -2.10
C HIS A 80 23.81 6.92 -2.80
N TRP A 81 24.59 5.88 -3.08
CA TRP A 81 24.08 4.69 -3.72
C TRP A 81 23.03 3.95 -2.87
N GLY A 82 23.23 3.87 -1.54
CA GLY A 82 22.24 3.30 -0.63
C GLY A 82 20.92 4.09 -0.66
N LEU A 83 20.99 5.42 -0.65
CA LEU A 83 19.81 6.29 -0.74
C LEU A 83 19.03 6.07 -2.05
N THR A 84 19.74 6.12 -3.18
CA THR A 84 19.13 5.92 -4.50
C THR A 84 18.51 4.53 -4.64
N THR A 85 19.13 3.51 -4.04
CA THR A 85 18.59 2.15 -4.04
C THR A 85 17.29 2.06 -3.24
N LEU A 86 17.24 2.67 -2.05
CA LEU A 86 16.03 2.73 -1.24
C LEU A 86 14.89 3.42 -2.00
N PHE A 87 15.12 4.61 -2.56
CA PHE A 87 14.07 5.34 -3.27
C PHE A 87 13.51 4.53 -4.44
N LYS A 88 14.38 3.85 -5.21
CA LYS A 88 13.94 2.94 -6.27
C LYS A 88 13.05 1.80 -5.76
N VAL A 89 13.39 1.22 -4.61
CA VAL A 89 12.58 0.14 -3.99
C VAL A 89 11.23 0.67 -3.54
N ILE A 90 11.19 1.84 -2.91
CA ILE A 90 9.94 2.49 -2.48
C ILE A 90 9.08 2.83 -3.70
N ASP A 91 9.64 3.48 -4.72
CA ASP A 91 8.93 3.83 -5.96
C ASP A 91 8.34 2.59 -6.63
N THR A 92 9.12 1.51 -6.71
CA THR A 92 8.66 0.23 -7.28
C THR A 92 7.53 -0.36 -6.45
N ALA A 93 7.64 -0.36 -5.11
CA ALA A 93 6.61 -0.87 -4.22
C ALA A 93 5.30 -0.06 -4.33
N LEU A 94 5.38 1.26 -4.45
CA LEU A 94 4.23 2.14 -4.66
C LEU A 94 3.58 1.89 -6.03
N MET A 95 4.37 1.74 -7.09
CA MET A 95 3.89 1.41 -8.44
C MET A 95 3.18 0.04 -8.47
N VAL A 96 3.77 -0.99 -7.87
CA VAL A 96 3.16 -2.32 -7.81
C VAL A 96 1.87 -2.30 -6.98
N GLY A 97 1.88 -1.62 -5.84
CA GLY A 97 0.71 -1.50 -4.97
C GLY A 97 -0.47 -0.79 -5.67
N THR A 98 -0.19 0.30 -6.38
CA THR A 98 -1.21 1.04 -7.15
C THR A 98 -1.76 0.21 -8.31
N TYR A 99 -0.88 -0.48 -9.06
CA TYR A 99 -1.28 -1.33 -10.18
C TYR A 99 -2.15 -2.53 -9.74
N LEU A 100 -1.73 -3.24 -8.68
CA LEU A 100 -2.51 -4.37 -8.14
C LEU A 100 -3.88 -3.92 -7.63
N ASN A 101 -3.95 -2.75 -6.96
CA ASN A 101 -5.20 -2.20 -6.44
C ASN A 101 -6.15 -1.82 -7.58
N GLN A 102 -5.65 -1.19 -8.65
CA GLN A 102 -6.46 -0.86 -9.82
C GLN A 102 -7.01 -2.10 -10.50
N ASN A 103 -6.18 -3.13 -10.72
CA ASN A 103 -6.63 -4.39 -11.33
C ASN A 103 -7.67 -5.11 -10.47
N LEU A 104 -7.45 -5.18 -9.15
CA LEU A 104 -8.40 -5.80 -8.23
C LEU A 104 -9.75 -5.06 -8.23
N LYS A 105 -9.71 -3.72 -8.26
CA LYS A 105 -10.90 -2.88 -8.35
C LYS A 105 -11.66 -3.13 -9.66
N GLN A 106 -10.95 -3.21 -10.78
CA GLN A 106 -11.56 -3.50 -12.09
C GLN A 106 -12.19 -4.88 -12.13
N GLU A 107 -11.51 -5.91 -11.62
CA GLU A 107 -12.02 -7.28 -11.54
C GLU A 107 -13.29 -7.37 -10.68
N LEU A 108 -13.28 -6.73 -9.50
CA LEU A 108 -14.46 -6.70 -8.62
C LEU A 108 -15.63 -5.95 -9.27
N SER A 109 -15.37 -4.82 -9.93
CA SER A 109 -16.40 -4.09 -10.68
C SER A 109 -16.97 -4.92 -11.84
N ALA A 110 -16.14 -5.63 -12.60
CA ALA A 110 -16.58 -6.50 -13.69
C ALA A 110 -17.47 -7.65 -13.19
N ARG A 111 -17.09 -8.28 -12.07
CA ARG A 111 -17.92 -9.32 -11.42
C ARG A 111 -19.25 -8.79 -10.93
N MET A 112 -19.26 -7.60 -10.34
CA MET A 112 -20.47 -6.97 -9.84
C MET A 112 -21.43 -6.62 -10.98
N ILE A 113 -20.92 -6.07 -12.09
CA ILE A 113 -21.72 -5.79 -13.30
C ILE A 113 -22.31 -7.08 -13.87
N LYS A 114 -21.52 -8.15 -13.97
CA LYS A 114 -21.99 -9.46 -14.44
C LYS A 114 -23.10 -10.02 -13.56
N HIS A 115 -22.98 -9.89 -12.24
CA HIS A 115 -24.02 -10.32 -11.30
C HIS A 115 -25.31 -9.51 -11.43
N ILE A 116 -25.22 -8.19 -11.59
CA ILE A 116 -26.39 -7.32 -11.80
C ILE A 116 -27.09 -7.68 -13.12
N GLN A 117 -26.32 -7.92 -14.19
CA GLN A 117 -26.86 -8.33 -15.48
C GLN A 117 -27.56 -9.70 -15.42
N SER A 118 -26.98 -10.68 -14.70
CA SER A 118 -27.63 -11.98 -14.50
C SER A 118 -28.89 -11.92 -13.63
N ALA A 119 -28.94 -11.01 -12.65
CA ALA A 119 -30.11 -10.83 -11.79
C ALA A 119 -31.27 -10.11 -12.50
N GLY A 120 -30.98 -9.28 -13.51
CA GLY A 120 -31.98 -8.62 -14.33
C GLY A 120 -32.66 -9.54 -15.36
N SER A 121 -31.94 -10.55 -15.87
CA SER A 121 -32.47 -11.52 -16.83
C SER A 121 -33.47 -12.53 -16.25
N ASP A 122 -33.48 -12.72 -14.93
CA ASP A 122 -34.40 -13.67 -14.26
C ASP A 122 -35.80 -13.08 -13.98
N GLN A 123 -35.98 -11.75 -14.12
CA GLN A 123 -37.26 -11.09 -13.84
C GLN A 123 -38.17 -10.89 -15.06
N GLU A 124 -37.71 -11.13 -16.29
CA GLU A 124 -38.54 -11.00 -17.51
C GLU A 124 -39.29 -12.30 -17.89
N GLY A 125 -39.10 -13.40 -17.15
CA GLY A 125 -39.64 -14.72 -17.48
C GLY A 125 -40.99 -15.10 -16.86
N GLN A 126 -41.60 -14.29 -15.98
CA GLN A 126 -42.85 -14.66 -15.30
C GLN A 126 -43.91 -13.55 -15.32
N THR A 127 -44.49 -13.28 -16.49
CA THR A 127 -45.89 -12.81 -16.57
C THR A 127 -46.54 -13.35 -17.85
N GLN A 128 -46.83 -14.65 -17.88
CA GLN A 128 -47.80 -15.20 -18.83
C GLN A 128 -49.11 -15.45 -18.08
N ARG A 129 -50.12 -14.60 -18.35
CA ARG A 129 -51.52 -14.88 -17.99
C ARG A 129 -51.99 -16.15 -18.70
N PRO A 130 -52.75 -17.04 -18.05
CA PRO A 130 -53.27 -18.25 -18.70
C PRO A 130 -54.34 -17.91 -19.75
N PRO A 131 -54.53 -18.76 -20.77
CA PRO A 131 -55.48 -18.53 -21.85
C PRO A 131 -56.90 -18.96 -21.45
N ASP A 132 -57.85 -18.04 -21.57
CA ASP A 132 -59.28 -18.36 -21.47
C ASP A 132 -59.71 -19.27 -22.63
N LYS A 133 -60.17 -20.47 -22.28
CA LYS A 133 -60.73 -21.44 -23.22
C LYS A 133 -62.09 -20.96 -23.72
N GLN A 134 -62.21 -20.96 -25.04
CA GLN A 134 -63.42 -20.75 -25.82
C GLN A 134 -64.54 -21.73 -25.44
N ALA A 135 -65.81 -21.29 -25.50
CA ALA A 135 -66.73 -21.63 -26.60
C ALA A 135 -68.21 -21.76 -26.16
N ALA A 136 -69.06 -21.21 -27.03
CA ALA A 136 -70.39 -21.70 -27.44
C ALA A 136 -71.54 -21.63 -26.39
N ASN A 137 -72.48 -20.70 -26.57
CA ASN A 137 -73.65 -20.79 -27.47
C ASN A 137 -74.82 -21.59 -26.86
N ILE A 138 -75.82 -20.89 -26.32
CA ILE A 138 -77.21 -21.36 -26.30
C ILE A 138 -78.13 -20.17 -26.67
N GLN A 139 -78.72 -20.26 -27.85
CA GLN A 139 -79.85 -19.46 -28.31
C GLN A 139 -81.13 -19.75 -27.50
N SER A 140 -81.96 -18.70 -27.41
CA SER A 140 -83.43 -18.72 -27.46
C SER A 140 -84.24 -19.22 -26.25
N LYS A 141 -85.03 -18.32 -25.67
CA LYS A 141 -86.50 -18.40 -25.44
C LYS A 141 -86.91 -17.25 -24.53
N GLN A 142 -87.63 -16.25 -25.06
CA GLN A 142 -89.09 -16.10 -24.99
C GLN A 142 -89.64 -15.60 -23.63
N ARG A 143 -90.33 -14.45 -23.75
CA ARG A 143 -91.63 -14.07 -23.13
C ARG A 143 -91.67 -13.45 -21.71
N SER A 144 -92.43 -12.33 -21.67
CA SER A 144 -93.27 -11.80 -20.59
C SER A 144 -92.54 -11.33 -19.32
N HIS A 145 -92.81 -10.16 -18.75
CA HIS A 145 -94.02 -9.34 -18.73
C HIS A 145 -93.68 -7.86 -18.59
#